data_AF-A0A4S4CAS3-F1
#
_entry.id   AF-A0A4S4CAS3-F1
#
_cell.length_a   1.000
_cell.length_b   1.000
_cell.length_c   1.000
_cell.angle_alpha   90.00
_cell.angle_beta   90.00
_cell.angle_gamma   90.00
#
_symmetry.space_group_name_H-M   'P 1'
#
loop_
_entity.id
_entity.type
_entity.pdbx_description
1 polymer ?
#
loop_
_entity_poly.entity_id
_entity_poly.type
_entity_poly.pdbx_seq_one_letter_code
_entity_poly.pdbx_strand_id
1 'polypeptide(L)'
;MIAVRSLKILGYLIALMFSMFTSSLAVCVQSGASTADRSLWNTHGCWQAYYLWQYRAYDARGSDWAGRGWNDACNVNLEYPKLWNAAYLVTYGLTDNLAHQFHGTTDYRQTAEAASSNFHQSIYHAPTDDTTIFGSYDPNSGRVQTSCLLYNPASANANPGSRAGDFMHEGWHAWMKKYHYSNGTYGGHRAAQGNCTVANFCDYFYFHGVGAYAFGAMYQNNGTASRFHSPNQVQVEFLCDVVDDAKDWVSTSVRQAAQADANQRSSQRFINGPGYYCGSPRPW
;
A
#
# COMPACT_ATOMS: atom_id res chain seq x y z
N MET A 1 46.77 -45.08 12.78
CA MET A 1 45.36 -44.99 13.27
C MET A 1 44.89 -43.56 13.63
N ILE A 2 45.60 -42.48 13.24
CA ILE A 2 45.24 -41.10 13.61
C ILE A 2 44.57 -40.33 12.46
N ALA A 3 44.88 -40.66 11.20
CA ALA A 3 44.39 -39.92 10.03
C ALA A 3 42.88 -40.07 9.71
N VAL A 4 42.24 -41.17 10.16
CA VAL A 4 40.83 -41.46 9.80
C VAL A 4 39.83 -40.67 10.68
N ARG A 5 40.26 -40.21 11.87
CA ARG A 5 39.40 -39.41 12.76
C ARG A 5 39.29 -37.94 12.32
N SER A 6 40.33 -37.39 11.69
CA SER A 6 40.37 -35.99 11.26
C SER A 6 39.46 -35.68 10.07
N LEU A 7 39.20 -36.66 9.19
CA LEU A 7 38.34 -36.48 8.01
C LEU A 7 36.85 -36.36 8.36
N LYS A 8 36.39 -37.08 9.40
CA LYS A 8 34.98 -37.01 9.84
C LYS A 8 34.66 -35.65 10.47
N ILE A 9 35.58 -35.09 11.26
CA ILE A 9 35.41 -33.79 11.93
C ILE A 9 35.33 -32.65 10.89
N LEU A 10 36.13 -32.72 9.82
CA LEU A 10 36.10 -31.72 8.74
C LEU A 10 34.77 -31.77 7.94
N GLY A 11 34.23 -32.97 7.69
CA GLY A 11 32.94 -33.13 7.03
C GLY A 11 31.76 -32.57 7.84
N TYR A 12 31.76 -32.76 9.17
CA TYR A 12 30.74 -32.18 10.05
C TYR A 12 30.86 -30.66 10.16
N LEU A 13 32.07 -30.09 10.15
CA LEU A 13 32.29 -28.63 10.17
C LEU A 13 31.81 -27.95 8.87
N ILE A 14 32.01 -28.57 7.71
CA ILE A 14 31.49 -28.07 6.43
C ILE A 14 29.96 -28.13 6.42
N ALA A 15 29.36 -29.22 6.86
CA ALA A 15 27.90 -29.34 6.96
C ALA A 15 27.29 -28.34 7.95
N LEU A 16 27.97 -28.03 9.07
CA LEU A 16 27.56 -27.02 10.04
C LEU A 16 27.72 -25.59 9.48
N MET A 17 28.75 -25.34 8.65
CA MET A 17 28.92 -24.04 8.00
C MET A 17 27.88 -23.80 6.90
N PHE A 18 27.46 -24.83 6.16
CA PHE A 18 26.37 -24.70 5.18
C PHE A 18 24.98 -24.51 5.81
N SER A 19 24.75 -25.01 7.03
CA SER A 19 23.50 -24.76 7.77
C SER A 19 23.47 -23.42 8.51
N MET A 20 24.59 -22.70 8.61
CA MET A 20 24.63 -21.33 9.17
C MET A 20 24.38 -20.22 8.13
N PHE A 21 24.26 -20.55 6.84
CA PHE A 21 23.92 -19.58 5.78
C PHE A 21 22.45 -19.61 5.36
N THR A 22 21.61 -20.46 5.94
CA THR A 22 20.16 -20.29 5.84
C THR A 22 19.71 -19.39 6.99
N SER A 23 20.09 -18.12 6.94
CA SER A 23 19.20 -17.12 7.49
C SER A 23 17.92 -17.23 6.65
N SER A 24 16.93 -17.99 7.13
CA SER A 24 15.57 -17.77 6.70
C SER A 24 15.22 -16.37 7.20
N LEU A 25 15.60 -15.36 6.42
CA LEU A 25 15.07 -14.01 6.54
C LEU A 25 13.57 -14.20 6.65
N ALA A 26 12.93 -13.69 7.70
CA ALA A 26 11.50 -13.85 7.85
C ALA A 26 10.87 -13.36 6.54
N VAL A 27 10.16 -14.23 5.85
CA VAL A 27 9.41 -13.88 4.65
C VAL A 27 7.94 -13.94 5.03
N CYS A 28 7.10 -13.13 4.41
CA CYS A 28 5.67 -13.17 4.73
C CYS A 28 5.09 -14.54 4.35
N VAL A 29 3.83 -14.80 4.70
CA VAL A 29 3.16 -16.03 4.27
C VAL A 29 3.05 -16.06 2.74
N GLN A 30 3.84 -16.94 2.12
CA GLN A 30 3.98 -17.11 0.67
C GLN A 30 3.13 -18.25 0.09
N SER A 31 2.28 -18.87 0.91
CA SER A 31 1.53 -20.07 0.54
C SER A 31 0.15 -19.80 -0.09
N GLY A 32 -0.29 -18.55 -0.16
CA GLY A 32 -1.61 -18.23 -0.70
C GLY A 32 -1.86 -16.75 -0.95
N ALA A 33 -2.91 -16.47 -1.73
CA ALA A 33 -3.44 -15.15 -2.02
C ALA A 33 -4.90 -15.01 -1.52
N SER A 34 -5.36 -13.78 -1.33
CA SER A 34 -6.79 -13.51 -1.05
C SER A 34 -7.65 -13.79 -2.29
N THR A 35 -8.97 -13.86 -2.11
CA THR A 35 -9.90 -13.98 -3.24
C THR A 35 -9.84 -12.75 -4.15
N ALA A 36 -9.72 -11.55 -3.58
CA ALA A 36 -9.55 -10.31 -4.33
C ALA A 36 -8.24 -10.31 -5.14
N ASP A 37 -7.13 -10.81 -4.56
CA ASP A 37 -5.86 -10.98 -5.28
C ASP A 37 -5.97 -11.89 -6.48
N ARG A 38 -6.53 -13.10 -6.28
CA ARG A 38 -6.74 -14.03 -7.39
C ARG A 38 -7.64 -13.43 -8.47
N SER A 39 -8.67 -12.69 -8.08
CA SER A 39 -9.61 -12.10 -9.03
C SER A 39 -8.95 -11.01 -9.88
N LEU A 40 -8.18 -10.11 -9.27
CA LEU A 40 -7.46 -9.06 -10.00
C LEU A 40 -6.33 -9.65 -10.85
N TRP A 41 -5.61 -10.64 -10.30
CA TRP A 41 -4.57 -11.36 -11.03
C TRP A 41 -5.13 -12.06 -12.27
N ASN A 42 -6.37 -12.55 -12.27
CA ASN A 42 -6.98 -13.14 -13.46
C ASN A 42 -7.21 -12.14 -14.60
N THR A 43 -7.13 -10.82 -14.34
CA THR A 43 -7.27 -9.79 -15.37
C THR A 43 -5.95 -9.53 -16.09
N HIS A 44 -4.85 -9.34 -15.36
CA HIS A 44 -3.54 -9.03 -15.98
C HIS A 44 -2.57 -10.21 -16.01
N GLY A 45 -2.73 -11.17 -15.11
CA GLY A 45 -1.90 -12.36 -14.98
C GLY A 45 -0.41 -12.01 -14.94
N CYS A 46 0.39 -12.86 -15.57
CA CYS A 46 1.81 -12.59 -15.77
C CYS A 46 2.08 -11.74 -17.02
N TRP A 47 1.44 -10.57 -17.12
CA TRP A 47 1.66 -9.64 -18.21
C TRP A 47 3.06 -9.00 -18.11
N GLN A 48 4.03 -9.60 -18.82
CA GLN A 48 5.44 -9.22 -18.75
C GLN A 48 5.71 -7.75 -19.04
N ALA A 49 5.05 -7.16 -20.05
CA ALA A 49 5.28 -5.76 -20.39
C ALA A 49 4.85 -4.83 -19.24
N TYR A 50 3.75 -5.16 -18.56
CA TYR A 50 3.35 -4.43 -17.38
C TYR A 50 4.32 -4.63 -16.22
N TYR A 51 4.78 -5.86 -15.94
CA TYR A 51 5.81 -6.11 -14.95
C TYR A 51 7.05 -5.23 -15.20
N LEU A 52 7.55 -5.19 -16.44
CA LEU A 52 8.73 -4.41 -16.83
C LEU A 52 8.52 -2.90 -16.68
N TRP A 53 7.30 -2.42 -16.86
CA TRP A 53 6.94 -1.04 -16.61
C TRP A 53 6.81 -0.77 -15.10
N GLN A 54 6.08 -1.62 -14.37
CA GLN A 54 5.69 -1.41 -12.98
C GLN A 54 6.90 -1.31 -12.06
N TYR A 55 7.87 -2.22 -12.19
CA TYR A 55 9.04 -2.18 -11.30
C TYR A 55 9.84 -0.88 -11.47
N ARG A 56 9.81 -0.27 -12.66
CA ARG A 56 10.44 1.03 -12.91
C ARG A 56 9.56 2.17 -12.40
N ALA A 57 8.27 2.13 -12.71
CA ALA A 57 7.31 3.16 -12.33
C ALA A 57 7.17 3.29 -10.81
N TYR A 58 7.32 2.21 -10.06
CA TYR A 58 7.25 2.17 -8.59
C TYR A 58 8.63 2.02 -7.92
N ASP A 59 9.74 2.06 -8.69
CA ASP A 59 11.11 1.78 -8.21
C ASP A 59 11.14 0.59 -7.24
N ALA A 60 10.54 -0.52 -7.67
CA ALA A 60 10.59 -1.78 -6.94
C ALA A 60 11.89 -2.50 -7.34
N ARG A 61 12.75 -2.76 -6.35
CA ARG A 61 14.13 -3.19 -6.61
C ARG A 61 14.30 -4.66 -6.32
N GLY A 62 14.99 -5.38 -7.22
CA GLY A 62 15.29 -6.79 -7.02
C GLY A 62 16.02 -7.11 -5.73
N SER A 63 16.84 -6.20 -5.21
CA SER A 63 17.50 -6.36 -3.90
C SER A 63 16.52 -6.46 -2.73
N ASP A 64 15.41 -5.74 -2.78
CA ASP A 64 14.41 -5.71 -1.71
C ASP A 64 13.42 -6.88 -1.84
N TRP A 65 13.18 -7.33 -3.08
CA TRP A 65 12.14 -8.31 -3.42
C TRP A 65 12.66 -9.70 -3.81
N ALA A 66 13.99 -9.93 -3.83
CA ALA A 66 14.63 -11.17 -4.30
C ALA A 66 14.02 -12.45 -3.70
N GLY A 67 13.80 -12.48 -2.37
CA GLY A 67 13.20 -13.60 -1.64
C GLY A 67 11.67 -13.58 -1.60
N ARG A 68 11.03 -12.62 -2.28
CA ARG A 68 9.61 -12.29 -2.17
C ARG A 68 8.84 -12.38 -3.48
N GLY A 69 9.38 -13.17 -4.42
CA GLY A 69 8.78 -13.38 -5.74
C GLY A 69 9.28 -12.46 -6.84
N TRP A 70 10.40 -11.74 -6.65
CA TRP A 70 11.03 -11.01 -7.75
C TRP A 70 11.39 -11.91 -8.94
N ASN A 71 12.01 -13.06 -8.66
CA ASN A 71 12.40 -14.04 -9.68
C ASN A 71 11.28 -15.04 -10.02
N ASP A 72 10.16 -14.99 -9.29
CA ASP A 72 8.95 -15.79 -9.53
C ASP A 72 7.74 -14.86 -9.64
N ALA A 73 7.87 -13.85 -10.50
CA ALA A 73 6.92 -12.74 -10.61
C ALA A 73 5.54 -13.18 -11.12
N CYS A 74 5.40 -14.41 -11.64
CA CYS A 74 4.12 -14.96 -12.09
C CYS A 74 3.33 -15.67 -10.98
N ASN A 75 3.87 -15.76 -9.77
CA ASN A 75 3.25 -16.50 -8.66
C ASN A 75 2.50 -15.55 -7.72
N VAL A 76 1.20 -15.40 -7.94
CA VAL A 76 0.30 -14.51 -7.16
C VAL A 76 0.34 -14.76 -5.64
N ASN A 77 0.85 -15.90 -5.17
CA ASN A 77 0.96 -16.18 -3.75
C ASN A 77 2.11 -15.42 -3.06
N LEU A 78 3.08 -14.92 -3.83
CA LEU A 78 4.25 -14.21 -3.33
C LEU A 78 3.97 -12.70 -3.19
N GLU A 79 4.74 -12.02 -2.34
CA GLU A 79 4.48 -10.62 -1.98
C GLU A 79 4.69 -9.66 -3.14
N TYR A 80 5.74 -9.86 -3.94
CA TYR A 80 6.04 -8.98 -5.05
C TYR A 80 4.93 -8.99 -6.13
N PRO A 81 4.39 -10.14 -6.57
CA PRO A 81 3.20 -10.19 -7.42
C PRO A 81 1.95 -9.56 -6.78
N LYS A 82 1.79 -9.60 -5.46
CA LYS A 82 0.69 -8.92 -4.74
C LYS A 82 0.88 -7.39 -4.66
N LEU A 83 2.12 -6.92 -4.59
CA LEU A 83 2.46 -5.49 -4.74
C LEU A 83 2.13 -5.02 -6.15
N TRP A 84 2.51 -5.81 -7.16
CA TRP A 84 2.10 -5.60 -8.55
C TRP A 84 0.57 -5.47 -8.64
N ASN A 85 -0.22 -6.43 -8.14
CA ASN A 85 -1.68 -6.34 -8.16
C ASN A 85 -2.20 -4.97 -7.66
N ALA A 86 -1.65 -4.47 -6.56
CA ALA A 86 -2.01 -3.15 -6.02
C ALA A 86 -1.64 -2.02 -6.98
N ALA A 87 -0.43 -2.02 -7.52
CA ALA A 87 0.00 -1.05 -8.53
C ALA A 87 -0.90 -1.08 -9.78
N TYR A 88 -1.35 -2.26 -10.21
CA TYR A 88 -2.25 -2.40 -11.36
C TYR A 88 -3.61 -1.76 -11.09
N LEU A 89 -4.16 -1.96 -9.88
CA LEU A 89 -5.39 -1.32 -9.45
C LEU A 89 -5.27 0.21 -9.43
N VAL A 90 -4.18 0.77 -8.89
CA VAL A 90 -3.91 2.22 -8.91
C VAL A 90 -3.80 2.75 -10.35
N THR A 91 -3.11 2.01 -11.22
CA THR A 91 -2.79 2.48 -12.57
C THR A 91 -4.00 2.45 -13.50
N TYR A 92 -4.82 1.39 -13.43
CA TYR A 92 -5.85 1.12 -14.43
C TYR A 92 -7.26 0.95 -13.86
N GLY A 93 -7.40 0.81 -12.54
CA GLY A 93 -8.65 0.37 -11.92
C GLY A 93 -9.80 1.36 -11.94
N LEU A 94 -9.56 2.65 -12.17
CA LEU A 94 -10.56 3.71 -12.07
C LEU A 94 -10.89 4.35 -13.44
N THR A 95 -12.10 4.91 -13.55
CA THR A 95 -12.66 5.38 -14.83
C THR A 95 -12.50 6.88 -15.11
N ASP A 96 -12.13 7.69 -14.11
CA ASP A 96 -12.09 9.17 -14.13
C ASP A 96 -13.45 9.83 -14.44
N ASN A 97 -14.18 10.17 -13.39
CA ASN A 97 -15.44 10.91 -13.42
C ASN A 97 -15.48 11.97 -12.31
N LEU A 98 -15.24 13.23 -12.67
CA LEU A 98 -15.17 14.36 -11.74
C LEU A 98 -16.47 14.59 -10.94
N ALA A 99 -17.61 14.12 -11.45
CA ALA A 99 -18.89 14.25 -10.78
C ALA A 99 -19.12 13.22 -9.67
N HIS A 100 -18.33 12.13 -9.60
CA HIS A 100 -18.52 11.03 -8.64
C HIS A 100 -17.30 10.77 -7.74
N GLN A 101 -16.08 11.08 -8.20
CA GLN A 101 -14.84 10.72 -7.50
C GLN A 101 -14.27 11.84 -6.63
N PHE A 102 -13.58 11.44 -5.56
CA PHE A 102 -12.77 12.36 -4.76
C PHE A 102 -11.62 12.93 -5.59
N HIS A 103 -10.86 12.04 -6.23
CA HIS A 103 -9.67 12.40 -7.00
C HIS A 103 -9.53 11.55 -8.26
N GLY A 104 -8.73 12.04 -9.20
CA GLY A 104 -8.51 11.36 -10.47
C GLY A 104 -7.43 10.29 -10.37
N THR A 105 -7.40 9.39 -11.35
CA THR A 105 -6.32 8.41 -11.52
C THR A 105 -4.95 9.06 -11.50
N THR A 106 -4.80 10.25 -12.09
CA THR A 106 -3.53 10.99 -12.09
C THR A 106 -3.08 11.42 -10.70
N ASP A 107 -3.99 11.72 -9.77
CA ASP A 107 -3.64 12.09 -8.40
C ASP A 107 -3.07 10.87 -7.67
N TYR A 108 -3.80 9.76 -7.72
CA TYR A 108 -3.41 8.51 -7.06
C TYR A 108 -2.12 7.93 -7.63
N ARG A 109 -1.97 7.93 -8.97
CA ARG A 109 -0.74 7.49 -9.62
C ARG A 109 0.45 8.35 -9.23
N GLN A 110 0.33 9.67 -9.30
CA GLN A 110 1.44 10.57 -8.95
C GLN A 110 1.78 10.57 -7.45
N THR A 111 0.88 10.09 -6.59
CA THR A 111 1.13 9.89 -5.16
C THR A 111 1.92 8.60 -4.89
N ALA A 112 1.77 7.59 -5.75
CA ALA A 112 2.32 6.25 -5.53
C ALA A 112 3.52 5.88 -6.42
N GLU A 113 3.62 6.42 -7.63
CA GLU A 113 4.73 6.19 -8.55
C GLU A 113 6.01 6.85 -8.05
N ALA A 114 7.18 6.28 -8.34
CA ALA A 114 8.47 6.64 -7.80
C ALA A 114 9.00 8.01 -8.24
N ALA A 115 8.66 8.43 -9.47
CA ALA A 115 9.20 9.63 -10.07
C ALA A 115 8.79 10.89 -9.30
N SER A 116 9.64 11.93 -9.35
CA SER A 116 9.28 13.24 -8.80
C SER A 116 7.98 13.73 -9.40
N SER A 117 7.08 14.17 -8.53
CA SER A 117 5.74 14.64 -8.90
C SER A 117 5.39 15.84 -8.02
N ASN A 118 4.17 16.38 -8.12
CA ASN A 118 3.72 17.36 -7.13
C ASN A 118 3.58 16.77 -5.72
N PHE A 119 3.63 15.44 -5.55
CA PHE A 119 3.40 14.78 -4.28
C PHE A 119 4.69 14.46 -3.53
N HIS A 120 5.81 14.21 -4.21
CA HIS A 120 7.09 13.90 -3.53
C HIS A 120 8.28 14.18 -4.44
N GLN A 121 9.50 14.16 -3.89
CA GLN A 121 10.73 14.30 -4.68
C GLN A 121 11.08 12.99 -5.41
N SER A 122 11.02 11.87 -4.71
CA SER A 122 11.13 10.52 -5.25
C SER A 122 10.79 9.54 -4.14
N ILE A 123 10.15 8.42 -4.48
CA ILE A 123 9.90 7.33 -3.54
C ILE A 123 10.29 5.99 -4.16
N TYR A 124 10.41 4.96 -3.35
CA TYR A 124 10.60 3.59 -3.83
C TYR A 124 9.90 2.59 -2.91
N HIS A 125 9.42 1.49 -3.50
CA HIS A 125 8.57 0.53 -2.80
C HIS A 125 9.34 -0.70 -2.33
N ALA A 126 9.28 -0.97 -1.02
CA ALA A 126 9.96 -2.09 -0.40
C ALA A 126 9.03 -2.87 0.55
N PRO A 127 9.31 -4.15 0.82
CA PRO A 127 8.60 -4.90 1.84
C PRO A 127 9.21 -4.66 3.24
N THR A 128 8.47 -5.02 4.28
CA THR A 128 8.98 -5.14 5.65
C THR A 128 8.37 -6.32 6.38
N ASP A 129 9.12 -6.93 7.30
CA ASP A 129 8.66 -8.02 8.15
C ASP A 129 8.02 -7.54 9.44
N ASP A 130 7.93 -6.23 9.64
CA ASP A 130 7.24 -5.64 10.76
C ASP A 130 5.76 -6.06 10.77
N THR A 131 5.31 -6.75 11.82
CA THR A 131 3.93 -7.22 11.94
C THR A 131 3.06 -6.30 12.81
N THR A 132 3.55 -5.09 13.11
CA THR A 132 2.86 -4.12 13.97
C THR A 132 2.26 -2.94 13.19
N ILE A 133 2.63 -2.79 11.92
CA ILE A 133 2.19 -1.72 11.01
C ILE A 133 1.66 -2.31 9.70
N PHE A 134 0.85 -1.57 8.96
CA PHE A 134 0.48 -1.94 7.58
C PHE A 134 1.48 -1.39 6.57
N GLY A 135 1.85 -0.12 6.72
CA GLY A 135 2.89 0.53 5.95
C GLY A 135 3.67 1.55 6.77
N SER A 136 4.73 2.08 6.17
CA SER A 136 5.47 3.23 6.69
C SER A 136 6.21 3.97 5.59
N TYR A 137 6.45 5.26 5.82
CA TYR A 137 7.31 6.09 5.00
C TYR A 137 8.59 6.50 5.75
N ASP A 138 9.75 6.29 5.14
CA ASP A 138 11.03 6.80 5.64
C ASP A 138 11.42 8.11 4.93
N PRO A 139 11.39 9.26 5.63
CA PRO A 139 11.66 10.56 5.03
C PRO A 139 13.12 10.80 4.66
N ASN A 140 14.06 9.94 5.07
CA ASN A 140 15.48 10.07 4.74
C ASN A 140 15.83 9.40 3.42
N SER A 141 15.17 8.28 3.13
CA SER A 141 15.43 7.48 1.93
C SER A 141 14.34 7.62 0.85
N GLY A 142 13.16 8.12 1.22
CA GLY A 142 11.98 8.09 0.35
C GLY A 142 11.33 6.70 0.28
N ARG A 143 11.69 5.77 1.17
CA ARG A 143 11.18 4.40 1.14
C ARG A 143 9.73 4.35 1.61
N VAL A 144 8.85 3.83 0.76
CA VAL A 144 7.49 3.43 1.12
C VAL A 144 7.50 1.92 1.37
N GLN A 145 7.18 1.52 2.60
CA GLN A 145 7.17 0.13 3.02
C GLN A 145 5.76 -0.39 3.18
N THR A 146 5.54 -1.64 2.78
CA THR A 146 4.32 -2.39 3.08
C THR A 146 4.69 -3.69 3.79
N SER A 147 3.91 -4.03 4.81
CA SER A 147 4.29 -5.08 5.74
C SER A 147 3.68 -6.44 5.43
N CYS A 148 4.19 -7.49 6.08
CA CYS A 148 3.63 -8.83 5.99
C CYS A 148 2.15 -8.95 6.37
N LEU A 149 1.60 -8.02 7.15
CA LEU A 149 0.16 -7.98 7.45
C LEU A 149 -0.69 -7.73 6.21
N LEU A 150 -0.12 -7.03 5.23
CA LEU A 150 -0.77 -6.77 3.94
C LEU A 150 -0.56 -7.90 2.93
N TYR A 151 0.24 -8.93 3.22
CA TYR A 151 0.51 -10.03 2.30
C TYR A 151 -0.01 -11.39 2.79
N ASN A 152 -0.29 -11.52 4.08
CA ASN A 152 -0.81 -12.75 4.68
C ASN A 152 -2.30 -12.95 4.35
N PRO A 153 -2.70 -13.96 3.56
CA PRO A 153 -4.08 -14.13 3.11
C PRO A 153 -5.11 -14.38 4.24
N ALA A 154 -4.66 -14.64 5.48
CA ALA A 154 -5.53 -14.72 6.66
C ALA A 154 -5.91 -13.34 7.24
N SER A 155 -5.22 -12.27 6.84
CA SER A 155 -5.49 -10.90 7.26
C SER A 155 -6.60 -10.28 6.41
N ALA A 156 -7.54 -9.58 7.05
CA ALA A 156 -8.63 -8.90 6.35
C ALA A 156 -8.11 -7.84 5.35
N ASN A 157 -7.00 -7.18 5.68
CA ASN A 157 -6.38 -6.14 4.86
C ASN A 157 -5.37 -6.69 3.85
N ALA A 158 -5.20 -8.01 3.73
CA ALA A 158 -4.28 -8.61 2.75
C ALA A 158 -4.92 -8.76 1.37
N ASN A 159 -5.35 -7.65 0.80
CA ASN A 159 -6.01 -7.58 -0.50
C ASN A 159 -5.43 -6.42 -1.33
N PRO A 160 -5.62 -6.39 -2.66
CA PRO A 160 -4.98 -5.40 -3.52
C PRO A 160 -5.48 -3.97 -3.28
N GLY A 161 -6.75 -3.82 -2.86
CA GLY A 161 -7.32 -2.52 -2.48
C GLY A 161 -6.58 -1.92 -1.29
N SER A 162 -6.43 -2.68 -0.20
CA SER A 162 -5.71 -2.24 1.00
C SER A 162 -4.27 -1.84 0.70
N ARG A 163 -3.50 -2.67 -0.03
CA ARG A 163 -2.12 -2.34 -0.42
C ARG A 163 -2.04 -1.07 -1.26
N ALA A 164 -2.95 -0.90 -2.21
CA ALA A 164 -3.04 0.30 -3.02
C ALA A 164 -3.43 1.53 -2.18
N GLY A 165 -4.33 1.38 -1.22
CA GLY A 165 -4.66 2.42 -0.25
C GLY A 165 -3.47 2.79 0.64
N ASP A 166 -2.67 1.82 1.07
CA ASP A 166 -1.44 2.08 1.84
C ASP A 166 -0.36 2.77 0.97
N PHE A 167 -0.34 2.59 -0.36
CA PHE A 167 0.48 3.46 -1.22
C PHE A 167 0.06 4.92 -1.13
N MET A 168 -1.25 5.20 -1.11
CA MET A 168 -1.77 6.56 -0.96
C MET A 168 -1.46 7.14 0.41
N HIS A 169 -1.63 6.34 1.46
CA HIS A 169 -1.33 6.72 2.83
C HIS A 169 0.14 7.14 2.99
N GLU A 170 1.06 6.24 2.64
CA GLU A 170 2.49 6.47 2.81
C GLU A 170 3.04 7.50 1.81
N GLY A 171 2.49 7.53 0.59
CA GLY A 171 2.77 8.59 -0.37
C GLY A 171 2.33 9.97 0.12
N TRP A 172 1.27 10.06 0.92
CA TRP A 172 0.86 11.32 1.53
C TRP A 172 1.82 11.80 2.64
N HIS A 173 2.44 10.88 3.38
CA HIS A 173 3.55 11.26 4.28
C HIS A 173 4.75 11.84 3.50
N ALA A 174 4.99 11.35 2.28
CA ALA A 174 5.99 11.95 1.39
C ALA A 174 5.58 13.36 0.91
N TRP A 175 4.29 13.61 0.66
CA TRP A 175 3.74 14.95 0.43
C TRP A 175 3.97 15.88 1.61
N MET A 176 3.67 15.41 2.82
CA MET A 176 3.91 16.19 4.03
C MET A 176 5.39 16.56 4.17
N LYS A 177 6.29 15.62 3.89
CA LYS A 177 7.74 15.87 3.90
C LYS A 177 8.14 16.91 2.85
N LYS A 178 7.64 16.81 1.62
CA LYS A 178 7.95 17.73 0.53
C LYS A 178 7.52 19.17 0.83
N TYR A 179 6.35 19.35 1.44
CA TYR A 179 5.78 20.66 1.73
C TYR A 179 6.00 21.14 3.16
N HIS A 180 6.84 20.44 3.92
CA HIS A 180 7.11 20.75 5.34
C HIS A 180 5.85 20.87 6.19
N TYR A 181 4.84 20.04 5.88
CA TYR A 181 3.57 20.03 6.58
C TYR A 181 3.63 19.08 7.77
N SER A 182 3.02 19.48 8.90
CA SER A 182 2.88 18.66 10.09
C SER A 182 1.40 18.44 10.41
N ASN A 183 0.99 17.18 10.51
CA ASN A 183 -0.37 16.77 10.89
C ASN A 183 -0.42 16.12 12.28
N GLY A 184 0.68 16.21 13.03
CA GLY A 184 0.76 15.76 14.42
C GLY A 184 2.12 15.14 14.76
N THR A 185 2.29 14.76 16.03
CA THR A 185 3.59 14.30 16.58
C THR A 185 3.80 12.79 16.47
N TYR A 186 2.79 12.03 16.04
CA TYR A 186 2.84 10.57 15.97
C TYR A 186 3.08 10.11 14.54
N GLY A 187 4.27 10.42 14.01
CA GLY A 187 4.64 10.03 12.64
C GLY A 187 3.76 10.65 11.56
N GLY A 188 3.35 11.92 11.73
CA GLY A 188 2.41 12.58 10.82
C GLY A 188 0.94 12.37 11.18
N HIS A 189 0.65 11.66 12.29
CA HIS A 189 -0.69 11.49 12.85
C HIS A 189 -0.85 12.16 14.23
N ARG A 190 -2.07 12.10 14.73
CA ARG A 190 -2.52 12.64 16.01
C ARG A 190 -2.76 11.53 17.02
N ALA A 191 -2.74 11.91 18.30
CA ALA A 191 -3.11 11.02 19.40
C ALA A 191 -4.55 10.51 19.24
N ALA A 192 -4.84 9.38 19.88
CA ALA A 192 -6.21 8.89 19.98
C ALA A 192 -7.09 9.86 20.78
N GLN A 193 -8.21 10.23 20.16
CA GLN A 193 -9.22 11.11 20.73
C GLN A 193 -10.51 11.02 19.90
N GLY A 194 -11.62 11.43 20.51
CA GLY A 194 -12.94 11.41 19.86
C GLY A 194 -13.34 9.99 19.43
N ASN A 195 -13.76 9.86 18.19
CA ASN A 195 -14.21 8.58 17.61
C ASN A 195 -13.06 7.64 17.21
N CYS A 196 -11.82 8.13 17.23
CA CYS A 196 -10.68 7.32 16.82
C CYS A 196 -10.28 6.33 17.93
N THR A 197 -10.25 5.05 17.59
CA THR A 197 -9.93 3.95 18.53
C THR A 197 -8.51 3.43 18.37
N VAL A 198 -7.78 3.81 17.31
CA VAL A 198 -6.40 3.38 17.08
C VAL A 198 -5.44 4.30 17.82
N ALA A 199 -4.68 3.76 18.77
CA ALA A 199 -3.72 4.54 19.55
C ALA A 199 -2.68 5.22 18.64
N ASN A 200 -2.62 6.56 18.66
CA ASN A 200 -1.58 7.37 18.01
C ASN A 200 -1.49 7.26 16.47
N PHE A 201 -2.52 6.77 15.81
CA PHE A 201 -2.61 6.72 14.33
C PHE A 201 -3.91 7.36 13.82
N CYS A 202 -4.33 8.43 14.51
CA CYS A 202 -5.59 9.11 14.25
C CYS A 202 -5.40 10.34 13.40
N ASP A 203 -6.40 10.67 12.59
CA ASP A 203 -6.47 11.92 11.86
C ASP A 203 -7.82 12.61 12.01
N TYR A 204 -7.89 13.89 11.65
CA TYR A 204 -9.16 14.49 11.29
C TYR A 204 -9.49 14.13 9.85
N PHE A 205 -10.79 13.93 9.59
CA PHE A 205 -11.34 13.94 8.25
C PHE A 205 -11.70 15.37 7.88
N TYR A 206 -11.10 15.90 6.82
CA TYR A 206 -11.25 17.27 6.35
C TYR A 206 -12.21 17.28 5.17
N PHE A 207 -13.48 17.56 5.48
CA PHE A 207 -14.54 17.44 4.51
C PHE A 207 -14.37 18.36 3.29
N HIS A 208 -14.53 17.78 2.11
CA HIS A 208 -14.79 18.49 0.86
C HIS A 208 -15.73 17.67 -0.02
N GLY A 209 -16.39 18.35 -0.95
CA GLY A 209 -17.28 17.71 -1.93
C GLY A 209 -16.52 16.90 -2.99
N VAL A 210 -17.23 16.04 -3.70
CA VAL A 210 -16.78 15.36 -4.91
C VAL A 210 -16.49 16.43 -5.96
N GLY A 211 -15.40 16.28 -6.71
CA GLY A 211 -14.98 17.28 -7.69
C GLY A 211 -14.51 18.61 -7.10
N ALA A 212 -14.34 18.74 -5.77
CA ALA A 212 -13.74 19.94 -5.15
C ALA A 212 -12.30 20.20 -5.62
N TYR A 213 -11.64 19.15 -6.12
CA TYR A 213 -10.35 19.18 -6.76
C TYR A 213 -10.49 18.81 -8.23
N ALA A 214 -9.91 19.62 -9.11
CA ALA A 214 -9.65 19.16 -10.46
C ALA A 214 -8.72 17.93 -10.38
N PHE A 215 -8.92 16.94 -11.25
CA PHE A 215 -8.02 15.80 -11.32
C PHE A 215 -6.58 16.26 -11.60
N GLY A 216 -5.64 15.78 -10.79
CA GLY A 216 -4.24 16.22 -10.76
C GLY A 216 -3.94 17.34 -9.76
N ALA A 217 -4.95 17.81 -9.01
CA ALA A 217 -4.81 18.90 -8.05
C ALA A 217 -4.93 18.46 -6.58
N MET A 218 -5.01 17.16 -6.26
CA MET A 218 -5.15 16.67 -4.88
C MET A 218 -4.04 17.20 -3.97
N TYR A 219 -2.82 17.39 -4.49
CA TYR A 219 -1.67 17.94 -3.75
C TYR A 219 -1.86 19.37 -3.24
N GLN A 220 -2.84 20.11 -3.78
CA GLN A 220 -3.02 21.52 -3.46
C GLN A 220 -3.55 21.69 -2.04
N ASN A 221 -2.85 22.51 -1.26
CA ASN A 221 -3.26 22.92 0.07
C ASN A 221 -3.25 24.45 0.15
N ASN A 222 -4.32 25.05 0.68
CA ASN A 222 -4.47 26.50 0.83
C ASN A 222 -4.33 26.98 2.30
N GLY A 223 -3.87 26.11 3.19
CA GLY A 223 -3.74 26.37 4.63
C GLY A 223 -5.05 26.25 5.41
N THR A 224 -6.14 25.82 4.77
CA THR A 224 -7.46 25.68 5.41
C THR A 224 -7.95 24.24 5.38
N ALA A 225 -8.92 23.93 6.25
CA ALA A 225 -9.56 22.63 6.29
C ALA A 225 -10.32 22.27 5.00
N SER A 226 -10.69 23.25 4.16
CA SER A 226 -11.42 22.97 2.90
C SER A 226 -10.50 22.49 1.78
N ARG A 227 -9.18 22.65 1.94
CA ARG A 227 -8.20 22.04 1.05
C ARG A 227 -7.01 21.47 1.81
N PHE A 228 -7.26 20.36 2.48
CA PHE A 228 -6.24 19.52 3.08
C PHE A 228 -6.77 18.09 3.16
N HIS A 229 -5.87 17.11 3.06
CA HIS A 229 -6.18 15.72 3.36
C HIS A 229 -5.21 15.24 4.43
N SER A 230 -5.67 14.36 5.31
CA SER A 230 -4.80 13.58 6.17
C SER A 230 -4.40 12.25 5.50
N PRO A 231 -3.32 11.58 5.93
CA PRO A 231 -2.92 10.31 5.30
C PRO A 231 -4.01 9.24 5.36
N ASN A 232 -4.74 9.12 6.49
CA ASN A 232 -5.89 8.21 6.55
C ASN A 232 -7.02 8.61 5.59
N GLN A 233 -7.24 9.91 5.38
CA GLN A 233 -8.27 10.43 4.48
C GLN A 233 -8.00 10.04 3.03
N VAL A 234 -6.80 10.31 2.52
CA VAL A 234 -6.45 9.97 1.12
C VAL A 234 -6.58 8.47 0.87
N GLN A 235 -6.20 7.65 1.84
CA GLN A 235 -6.37 6.19 1.77
C GLN A 235 -7.84 5.79 1.68
N VAL A 236 -8.70 6.31 2.56
CA VAL A 236 -10.13 5.97 2.57
C VAL A 236 -10.83 6.47 1.30
N GLU A 237 -10.50 7.67 0.84
CA GLU A 237 -11.07 8.26 -0.37
C GLU A 237 -10.70 7.44 -1.62
N PHE A 238 -9.44 7.03 -1.75
CA PHE A 238 -9.02 6.11 -2.81
C PHE A 238 -9.82 4.79 -2.78
N LEU A 239 -9.95 4.19 -1.60
CA LEU A 239 -10.70 2.95 -1.46
C LEU A 239 -12.19 3.15 -1.81
N CYS A 240 -12.80 4.28 -1.41
CA CYS A 240 -14.17 4.60 -1.81
C CYS A 240 -14.29 4.77 -3.33
N ASP A 241 -13.34 5.41 -4.00
CA ASP A 241 -13.38 5.55 -5.45
C ASP A 241 -13.19 4.20 -6.16
N VAL A 242 -12.44 3.25 -5.59
CA VAL A 242 -12.41 1.85 -6.06
C VAL A 242 -13.78 1.18 -5.89
N VAL A 243 -14.53 1.50 -4.85
CA VAL A 243 -15.88 0.94 -4.65
C VAL A 243 -16.86 1.51 -5.67
N ASP A 244 -16.85 2.83 -5.86
CA ASP A 244 -17.93 3.55 -6.53
C ASP A 244 -17.66 3.75 -8.04
N ASP A 245 -16.39 3.95 -8.45
CA ASP A 245 -16.01 4.38 -9.80
C ASP A 245 -14.91 3.51 -10.45
N ALA A 246 -14.77 2.27 -9.98
CA ALA A 246 -13.93 1.29 -10.63
C ALA A 246 -14.43 0.93 -12.03
N LYS A 247 -13.50 0.62 -12.93
CA LYS A 247 -13.80 0.09 -14.26
C LYS A 247 -14.59 -1.21 -14.16
N ASP A 248 -15.41 -1.48 -15.18
CA ASP A 248 -16.29 -2.64 -15.28
C ASP A 248 -15.60 -4.00 -15.09
N TRP A 249 -14.34 -4.13 -15.51
CA TRP A 249 -13.55 -5.34 -15.35
C TRP A 249 -12.99 -5.55 -13.93
N VAL A 250 -13.02 -4.54 -13.06
CA VAL A 250 -12.58 -4.69 -11.67
C VAL A 250 -13.61 -5.55 -10.93
N SER A 251 -13.17 -6.72 -10.46
CA SER A 251 -14.08 -7.70 -9.89
C SER A 251 -14.80 -7.19 -8.64
N THR A 252 -16.02 -7.68 -8.44
CA THR A 252 -16.82 -7.39 -7.23
C THR A 252 -16.06 -7.76 -5.95
N SER A 253 -15.27 -8.84 -5.95
CA SER A 253 -14.44 -9.24 -4.81
C SER A 253 -13.37 -8.20 -4.42
N VAL A 254 -12.77 -7.50 -5.40
CA VAL A 254 -11.83 -6.41 -5.14
C VAL A 254 -12.56 -5.21 -4.55
N ARG A 255 -13.70 -4.84 -5.13
CA ARG A 255 -14.53 -3.71 -4.67
C ARG A 255 -15.06 -3.94 -3.25
N GLN A 256 -15.58 -5.12 -2.95
CA GLN A 256 -16.07 -5.48 -1.61
C GLN A 256 -14.96 -5.48 -0.56
N ALA A 257 -13.75 -5.96 -0.91
CA ALA A 257 -12.61 -5.91 -0.01
C ALA A 257 -12.16 -4.47 0.28
N ALA A 258 -12.12 -3.61 -0.75
CA ALA A 258 -11.84 -2.19 -0.59
C ALA A 258 -12.90 -1.48 0.27
N GLN A 259 -14.19 -1.79 0.06
CA GLN A 259 -15.30 -1.25 0.86
C GLN A 259 -15.17 -1.63 2.34
N ALA A 260 -14.91 -2.91 2.62
CA ALA A 260 -14.75 -3.39 3.99
C ALA A 260 -13.57 -2.69 4.69
N ASP A 261 -12.42 -2.58 4.02
CA ASP A 261 -11.24 -1.91 4.57
C ASP A 261 -11.50 -0.42 4.83
N ALA A 262 -12.07 0.29 3.85
CA ALA A 262 -12.36 1.71 3.99
C ALA A 262 -13.34 1.98 5.13
N ASN A 263 -14.41 1.20 5.24
CA ASN A 263 -15.41 1.37 6.30
C ASN A 263 -14.83 1.05 7.69
N GLN A 264 -13.96 0.04 7.79
CA GLN A 264 -13.22 -0.23 9.01
C GLN A 264 -12.30 0.94 9.38
N ARG A 265 -11.51 1.45 8.44
CA ARG A 265 -10.60 2.59 8.69
C ARG A 265 -11.37 3.85 9.06
N SER A 266 -12.46 4.14 8.35
CA SER A 266 -13.36 5.27 8.63
C SER A 266 -13.91 5.27 10.05
N SER A 267 -14.24 4.09 10.59
CA SER A 267 -14.79 3.97 11.95
C SER A 267 -13.73 3.98 13.05
N GLN A 268 -12.46 3.70 12.74
CA GLN A 268 -11.41 3.48 13.74
C GLN A 268 -10.33 4.56 13.76
N ARG A 269 -10.11 5.28 12.64
CA ARG A 269 -8.91 6.12 12.43
C ARG A 269 -9.18 7.62 12.35
N PHE A 270 -10.45 8.05 12.41
CA PHE A 270 -10.80 9.47 12.39
C PHE A 270 -11.38 9.97 13.71
N ILE A 271 -10.89 11.12 14.15
CA ILE A 271 -11.29 11.77 15.40
C ILE A 271 -12.74 12.25 15.35
N ASN A 272 -13.11 12.89 14.24
CA ASN A 272 -14.45 13.43 14.00
C ASN A 272 -15.38 12.45 13.26
N GLY A 273 -14.82 11.35 12.72
CA GLY A 273 -15.54 10.45 11.80
C GLY A 273 -15.84 11.12 10.45
N PRO A 274 -15.78 10.39 9.31
CA PRO A 274 -16.15 10.96 8.01
C PRO A 274 -17.64 11.23 7.86
N GLY A 275 -18.49 10.57 8.66
CA GLY A 275 -19.95 10.69 8.58
C GLY A 275 -20.59 9.96 7.39
N TYR A 276 -19.82 9.17 6.65
CA TYR A 276 -20.30 8.33 5.54
C TYR A 276 -19.49 7.02 5.47
N TYR A 277 -20.01 6.06 4.71
CA TYR A 277 -19.37 4.78 4.40
C TYR A 277 -19.28 4.61 2.88
N CYS A 278 -18.18 4.04 2.38
CA CYS A 278 -18.04 3.77 0.95
C CYS A 278 -19.14 2.80 0.49
N GLY A 279 -19.61 2.96 -0.75
CA GLY A 279 -20.73 2.21 -1.31
C GLY A 279 -22.12 2.61 -0.78
N SER A 280 -22.20 3.60 0.12
CA SER A 280 -23.45 4.32 0.40
C SER A 280 -23.56 5.52 -0.53
N PRO A 281 -24.77 5.99 -0.89
CA PRO A 281 -24.93 7.25 -1.60
C PRO A 281 -24.18 8.37 -0.88
N ARG A 282 -23.27 9.05 -1.59
CA ARG A 282 -22.58 10.23 -1.07
C ARG A 282 -23.58 11.39 -1.02
N PRO A 283 -23.75 12.08 0.11
CA PRO A 283 -24.77 13.14 0.22
C PRO A 283 -24.43 14.44 -0.54
N TRP A 284 -23.36 14.47 -1.35
CA TRP A 284 -22.75 15.65 -1.95
C TRP A 284 -21.91 15.29 -3.16
#